data_AF-A0AA34XQK6-F1
#
_entry.id   AF-A0AA34XQK6-F1
#
_cell.length_a   1.000
_cell.length_b   1.000
_cell.length_c   1.000
_cell.angle_alpha   90.00
_cell.angle_beta   90.00
_cell.angle_gamma   90.00
#
_symmetry.space_group_name_H-M   'P 1'
#
loop_
_entity.id
_entity.type
_entity.pdbx_description
1 polymer ?
#
loop_
_entity_poly.entity_id
_entity_poly.type
_entity_poly.pdbx_seq_one_letter_code
_entity_poly.pdbx_strand_id
1 'polypeptide(L)'
;MAGLNPSSSPSVPSSTSPAKHENPFKTSWTNRAIIAAIIGYLFYSFATLGLTFDRLVIGFGESERLLSRMFPPDFSRTNLLLSGLAESLQIAIISSFFGIVISLFLGLLAARNMMPSIVSTPIRGFIALCRSFHPVIIAILFVKAVGFGALAGILTLVFASIGFIAKLFAEAIEEISFKPVEAIKATGASFVSVILYAVMPQVFTRFIGFASYQLDSNLRNSTMVGIVGAGGLGGTLFSAFQRFDYDFVAAILITIIALILVGEFLSNIVRRIF
;
A
#
# COMPACT_ATOMS: atom_id res chain seq x y z
N MET A 1 25.30 32.27 81.43
CA MET A 1 24.20 31.59 82.15
C MET A 1 22.93 31.91 81.40
N ALA A 2 22.45 30.98 80.56
CA ALA A 2 21.45 29.96 80.90
C ALA A 2 20.02 30.49 80.81
N GLY A 3 19.21 29.90 79.93
CA GLY A 3 17.76 30.12 79.85
C GLY A 3 17.15 29.63 78.53
N LEU A 4 16.65 28.40 78.51
CA LEU A 4 16.02 27.68 77.39
C LEU A 4 14.51 27.99 77.24
N ASN A 5 14.06 28.22 75.99
CA ASN A 5 12.80 27.80 75.28
C ASN A 5 11.39 28.12 75.88
N PRO A 6 10.25 28.07 75.13
CA PRO A 6 10.03 27.39 73.84
C PRO A 6 9.15 28.09 72.76
N SER A 7 9.09 27.41 71.60
CA SER A 7 8.06 27.40 70.55
C SER A 7 8.00 28.56 69.55
N SER A 8 8.81 28.47 68.49
CA SER A 8 8.43 28.94 67.15
C SER A 8 8.31 27.72 66.23
N SER A 9 7.09 27.24 66.04
CA SER A 9 6.75 26.22 65.06
C SER A 9 7.10 26.69 63.64
N PRO A 10 7.66 25.82 62.78
CA PRO A 10 7.94 26.17 61.39
C PRO A 10 6.64 26.36 60.62
N SER A 11 6.46 27.51 59.98
CA SER A 11 5.36 27.77 59.05
C SER A 11 5.55 26.91 57.80
N VAL A 12 4.90 25.75 57.77
CA VAL A 12 4.73 24.93 56.57
C VAL A 12 3.93 25.75 55.55
N PRO A 13 4.42 25.96 54.31
CA PRO A 13 3.60 26.56 53.27
C PRO A 13 2.42 25.63 52.98
N SER A 14 1.21 26.11 53.29
CA SER A 14 -0.03 25.40 53.07
C SER A 14 -0.32 25.24 51.58
N SER A 15 -0.46 23.97 51.17
CA SER A 15 -1.29 23.47 50.08
C SER A 15 -1.12 24.12 48.70
N THR A 16 -0.35 23.44 47.85
CA THR A 16 -0.61 23.37 46.40
C THR A 16 -2.10 23.11 46.13
N SER A 17 -2.77 24.07 45.49
CA SER A 17 -4.12 23.87 44.94
C SER A 17 -4.09 22.69 43.95
N PRO A 18 -5.02 21.71 44.03
CA PRO A 18 -5.02 20.61 43.08
C PRO A 18 -5.37 21.18 41.71
N ALA A 19 -4.47 21.01 40.74
CA ALA A 19 -4.76 21.35 39.35
C ALA A 19 -6.05 20.63 38.95
N LYS A 20 -7.09 21.42 38.61
CA LYS A 20 -8.38 20.93 38.17
C LYS A 20 -8.17 20.18 36.85
N HIS A 21 -8.00 18.86 36.91
CA HIS A 21 -8.04 18.01 35.74
C HIS A 21 -9.46 18.04 35.18
N GLU A 22 -9.73 19.00 34.29
CA GLU A 22 -10.96 18.97 33.51
C GLU A 22 -10.94 17.72 32.63
N ASN A 23 -11.94 16.87 32.84
CA ASN A 23 -12.09 15.63 32.10
C ASN A 23 -12.19 15.96 30.59
N PRO A 24 -11.22 15.54 29.75
CA PRO A 24 -11.16 15.91 28.34
C PRO A 24 -12.31 15.29 27.51
N PHE A 25 -13.08 14.37 28.10
CA PHE A 25 -14.22 13.69 27.48
C PHE A 25 -15.58 14.22 27.97
N LYS A 26 -15.77 15.53 28.13
CA LYS A 26 -17.13 16.08 28.29
C LYS A 26 -17.91 15.79 27.01
N THR A 27 -18.80 14.81 27.07
CA THR A 27 -19.69 14.47 25.96
C THR A 27 -20.69 15.60 25.75
N SER A 28 -20.36 16.49 24.80
CA SER A 28 -21.27 17.52 24.33
C SER A 28 -22.60 16.90 23.89
N TRP A 29 -23.70 17.62 24.06
CA TRP A 29 -25.03 17.17 23.63
C TRP A 29 -25.05 16.80 22.14
N THR A 30 -24.22 17.45 21.33
CA THR A 30 -23.98 17.13 19.92
C THR A 30 -23.42 15.72 19.71
N ASN A 31 -22.46 15.27 20.53
CA ASN A 31 -21.91 13.91 20.43
C ASN A 31 -22.96 12.86 20.79
N ARG A 32 -23.82 13.15 21.78
CA ARG A 32 -24.92 12.25 22.16
C ARG A 32 -25.96 12.16 21.05
N ALA A 33 -26.27 13.27 20.37
CA ALA A 33 -27.15 13.30 19.23
C ALA A 33 -26.59 12.53 18.02
N ILE A 34 -25.29 12.67 17.72
CA ILE A 34 -24.61 11.90 16.65
C ILE A 34 -24.64 10.40 16.97
N ILE A 35 -24.33 10.02 18.20
CA ILE A 35 -24.38 8.61 18.63
C ILE A 35 -25.81 8.08 18.52
N ALA A 36 -26.82 8.84 18.95
CA ALA A 36 -28.22 8.45 18.82
C ALA A 36 -28.65 8.31 17.35
N ALA A 37 -28.19 9.20 16.47
CA ALA A 37 -28.45 9.11 15.03
C ALA A 37 -27.79 7.87 14.40
N ILE A 38 -26.55 7.55 14.78
CA ILE A 38 -25.86 6.33 14.35
C ILE A 38 -26.60 5.09 14.83
N ILE A 39 -26.99 5.04 16.11
CA ILE A 39 -27.74 3.91 16.67
C ILE A 39 -29.11 3.78 15.98
N GLY A 40 -29.82 4.88 15.76
CA GLY A 40 -31.08 4.90 15.03
C GLY A 40 -30.92 4.41 13.58
N TYR A 41 -29.86 4.84 12.89
CA TYR A 41 -29.55 4.37 11.54
C TYR A 41 -29.17 2.88 11.50
N LEU A 42 -28.39 2.40 12.46
CA LEU A 42 -28.05 0.99 12.58
C LEU A 42 -29.31 0.14 12.82
N PHE A 43 -30.20 0.60 13.71
CA PHE A 43 -31.47 -0.07 13.96
C PHE A 43 -32.37 -0.07 12.72
N TYR A 44 -32.46 1.06 12.01
CA TYR A 44 -33.18 1.16 10.74
C TYR A 44 -32.61 0.23 9.67
N SER A 45 -31.28 0.19 9.49
CA SER A 45 -30.60 -0.74 8.59
C SER A 45 -30.90 -2.20 8.97
N PHE A 46 -30.84 -2.54 10.26
CA PHE A 46 -31.09 -3.91 10.72
C PHE A 46 -32.56 -4.32 10.51
N ALA A 47 -33.49 -3.41 10.75
CA ALA A 47 -34.92 -3.64 10.52
C ALA A 47 -35.26 -3.76 9.02
N THR A 48 -34.56 -3.04 8.13
CA THR A 48 -34.77 -3.08 6.68
C THR A 48 -34.04 -4.23 5.98
N LEU A 49 -32.97 -4.78 6.58
CA LEU A 49 -32.24 -5.93 6.06
C LEU A 49 -33.07 -7.23 6.02
N GLY A 50 -34.18 -7.30 6.75
CA GLY A 50 -35.06 -8.48 6.76
C GLY A 50 -34.31 -9.77 7.14
N LEU A 51 -33.40 -9.67 8.10
CA LEU A 51 -32.60 -10.78 8.62
C LEU A 51 -33.46 -11.64 9.55
N THR A 52 -34.13 -12.64 8.98
CA THR A 52 -34.81 -13.69 9.75
C THR A 52 -33.81 -14.82 10.06
N PHE A 53 -33.99 -15.49 11.21
CA PHE A 53 -33.18 -16.67 11.56
C PHE A 53 -33.20 -17.73 10.45
N ASP A 54 -34.33 -17.94 9.78
CA ASP A 54 -34.45 -18.85 8.64
C ASP A 54 -33.53 -18.48 7.47
N ARG A 55 -33.41 -17.18 7.15
CA ARG A 55 -32.54 -16.70 6.07
C ARG A 55 -31.06 -16.88 6.43
N LEU A 56 -30.71 -16.75 7.71
CA LEU A 56 -29.35 -17.02 8.18
C LEU A 56 -29.00 -18.50 8.01
N VAL A 57 -29.90 -19.41 8.40
CA VAL A 57 -29.69 -20.86 8.24
C VAL A 57 -29.56 -21.24 6.76
N ILE A 58 -30.41 -20.68 5.88
CA ILE A 58 -30.29 -20.88 4.43
C ILE A 58 -28.94 -20.39 3.91
N GLY A 59 -28.47 -19.22 4.38
CA GLY A 59 -27.16 -18.67 4.01
C GLY A 59 -25.99 -19.57 4.40
N PHE A 60 -26.05 -20.21 5.58
CA PHE A 60 -25.05 -21.21 5.98
C PHE A 60 -25.06 -22.43 5.05
N GLY A 61 -26.23 -22.95 4.68
CA GLY A 61 -26.35 -24.07 3.73
C GLY A 61 -25.78 -23.75 2.35
N GLU A 62 -25.99 -22.54 1.83
CA GLU A 62 -25.41 -22.15 0.53
C GLU A 62 -23.88 -21.93 0.62
N SER A 63 -23.38 -21.50 1.77
CA SER A 63 -21.93 -21.39 2.03
C SER A 63 -21.27 -22.77 2.02
N GLU A 64 -21.90 -23.76 2.66
CA GLU A 64 -21.46 -25.16 2.61
C GLU A 64 -21.49 -25.70 1.17
N ARG A 65 -22.57 -25.42 0.43
CA ARG A 65 -22.70 -25.84 -0.96
C ARG A 65 -21.62 -25.24 -1.87
N LEU A 66 -21.23 -24.01 -1.63
CA LEU A 66 -20.13 -23.36 -2.36
C LEU A 66 -18.78 -23.98 -1.97
N LEU A 67 -18.50 -24.15 -0.67
CA LEU A 67 -17.25 -24.75 -0.18
C LEU A 67 -17.08 -26.19 -0.65
N SER A 68 -18.14 -27.00 -0.61
CA SER A 68 -18.14 -28.37 -1.12
C SER A 68 -17.91 -28.45 -2.63
N ARG A 69 -18.23 -27.40 -3.40
CA ARG A 69 -17.87 -27.32 -4.82
C ARG A 69 -16.42 -26.91 -5.07
N MET A 70 -15.77 -26.29 -4.09
CA MET A 70 -14.35 -25.91 -4.16
C MET A 70 -13.41 -27.05 -3.78
N PHE A 71 -13.90 -28.08 -3.07
CA PHE A 71 -13.11 -29.22 -2.62
C PHE A 71 -13.60 -30.54 -3.26
N PRO A 72 -12.71 -31.33 -3.88
CA PRO A 72 -11.26 -31.13 -3.98
C PRO A 72 -10.87 -30.11 -5.07
N PRO A 73 -9.79 -29.33 -4.88
CA PRO A 73 -9.29 -28.43 -5.91
C PRO A 73 -8.78 -29.20 -7.15
N ASP A 74 -9.18 -28.75 -8.35
CA ASP A 74 -8.83 -29.39 -9.62
C ASP A 74 -7.52 -28.85 -10.21
N PHE A 75 -6.45 -29.65 -10.15
CA PHE A 75 -5.15 -29.34 -10.75
C PHE A 75 -4.93 -29.98 -12.13
N SER A 76 -5.95 -30.59 -12.74
CA SER A 76 -5.82 -31.23 -14.07
C SER A 76 -5.34 -30.25 -15.15
N ARG A 77 -5.75 -28.98 -15.05
CA ARG A 77 -5.42 -27.89 -15.97
C ARG A 77 -4.09 -27.19 -15.64
N THR A 78 -3.08 -27.94 -15.21
CA THR A 78 -1.78 -27.42 -14.77
C THR A 78 -1.10 -26.53 -15.82
N ASN A 79 -1.16 -26.88 -17.12
CA ASN A 79 -0.55 -26.07 -18.18
C ASN A 79 -1.10 -24.64 -18.21
N LEU A 80 -2.41 -24.48 -18.01
CA LEU A 80 -3.08 -23.19 -18.01
C LEU A 80 -2.78 -22.39 -16.74
N LEU A 81 -2.61 -23.07 -15.59
CA LEU A 81 -2.13 -22.47 -14.35
C LEU A 81 -0.70 -21.96 -14.49
N LEU A 82 0.21 -22.78 -15.01
CA LEU A 82 1.62 -22.42 -15.18
C LEU A 82 1.80 -21.29 -16.20
N SER A 83 1.05 -21.31 -17.32
CA SER A 83 1.10 -20.22 -18.29
C SER A 83 0.59 -18.91 -17.70
N GLY A 84 -0.53 -18.94 -16.97
CA GLY A 84 -1.08 -17.76 -16.31
C GLY A 84 -0.16 -17.22 -15.21
N LEU A 85 0.49 -18.13 -14.46
CA LEU A 85 1.47 -17.77 -13.44
C LEU A 85 2.69 -17.09 -14.06
N ALA A 86 3.23 -17.66 -15.14
CA ALA A 86 4.35 -17.08 -15.86
C ALA A 86 4.00 -15.70 -16.44
N GLU A 87 2.82 -15.53 -17.02
CA GLU A 87 2.34 -14.24 -17.52
C GLU A 87 2.21 -13.21 -16.38
N SER A 88 1.66 -13.60 -15.23
CA SER A 88 1.53 -12.72 -14.05
C SER A 88 2.90 -12.29 -13.51
N LEU A 89 3.86 -13.22 -13.45
CA LEU A 89 5.23 -12.97 -13.05
C LEU A 89 5.94 -12.01 -14.02
N GLN A 90 5.77 -12.21 -15.34
CA GLN A 90 6.30 -11.31 -16.37
C GLN A 90 5.72 -9.92 -16.23
N ILE A 91 4.39 -9.79 -16.08
CA ILE A 91 3.71 -8.50 -15.86
C ILE A 91 4.32 -7.81 -14.64
N ALA A 92 4.47 -8.51 -13.51
CA ALA A 92 4.99 -7.94 -12.28
C ALA A 92 6.46 -7.51 -12.40
N ILE A 93 7.33 -8.33 -12.98
CA ILE A 93 8.76 -8.02 -13.13
C ILE A 93 8.96 -6.84 -14.08
N ILE A 94 8.34 -6.90 -15.27
CA ILE A 94 8.51 -5.86 -16.31
C ILE A 94 7.95 -4.53 -15.81
N SER A 95 6.74 -4.53 -15.24
CA SER A 95 6.14 -3.31 -14.72
C SER A 95 6.92 -2.72 -13.55
N SER A 96 7.48 -3.55 -12.68
CA SER A 96 8.35 -3.10 -11.59
C SER A 96 9.61 -2.45 -12.14
N PHE A 97 10.28 -3.09 -13.10
CA PHE A 97 11.49 -2.54 -13.71
C PHE A 97 11.24 -1.15 -14.32
N PHE A 98 10.29 -1.03 -15.25
CA PHE A 98 10.00 0.26 -15.89
C PHE A 98 9.42 1.27 -14.92
N GLY A 99 8.53 0.85 -14.02
CA GLY A 99 7.93 1.69 -12.99
C GLY A 99 9.01 2.29 -12.07
N ILE A 100 9.95 1.49 -11.60
CA ILE A 100 11.06 1.92 -10.73
C ILE A 100 12.01 2.84 -11.48
N VAL A 101 12.42 2.49 -12.70
CA VAL A 101 13.34 3.30 -13.50
C VAL A 101 12.75 4.70 -13.75
N ILE A 102 11.51 4.77 -14.24
CA ILE A 102 10.82 6.05 -14.48
C ILE A 102 10.64 6.82 -13.17
N SER A 103 10.30 6.11 -12.08
CA SER A 103 10.14 6.73 -10.76
C SER A 103 11.42 7.31 -10.19
N LEU A 104 12.58 6.71 -10.46
CA LEU A 104 13.87 7.23 -10.00
C LEU A 104 14.16 8.59 -10.65
N PHE A 105 13.91 8.71 -11.96
CA PHE A 105 14.02 9.99 -12.66
C PHE A 105 13.01 11.02 -12.16
N LEU A 106 11.72 10.66 -12.10
CA LEU A 106 10.68 11.58 -11.65
C LEU A 106 10.82 11.98 -10.18
N GLY A 107 11.26 11.05 -9.32
CA GLY A 107 11.48 11.31 -7.90
C GLY A 107 12.63 12.28 -7.65
N LEU A 108 13.74 12.16 -8.41
CA LEU A 108 14.81 13.15 -8.41
C LEU A 108 14.31 14.53 -8.87
N LEU A 109 13.53 14.59 -9.95
CA LEU A 109 12.96 15.84 -10.44
C LEU A 109 11.95 16.47 -9.46
N ALA A 110 11.28 15.65 -8.66
CA ALA A 110 10.30 16.07 -7.66
C ALA A 110 10.92 16.58 -6.35
N ALA A 111 12.18 16.26 -6.06
CA ALA A 111 12.84 16.61 -4.80
C ALA A 111 13.13 18.11 -4.71
N ARG A 112 12.47 18.83 -3.78
CA ARG A 112 12.55 20.30 -3.66
C ARG A 112 13.92 20.82 -3.23
N ASN A 113 14.70 19.95 -2.61
CA ASN A 113 16.00 20.28 -2.06
C ASN A 113 17.11 20.19 -3.14
N MET A 114 16.87 19.45 -4.22
CA MET A 114 17.80 19.30 -5.36
C MET A 114 17.37 20.09 -6.60
N MET A 115 16.08 20.30 -6.80
CA MET A 115 15.51 20.90 -8.01
C MET A 115 14.81 22.24 -7.74
N PRO A 116 14.83 23.18 -8.71
CA PRO A 116 14.09 24.43 -8.59
C PRO A 116 12.58 24.17 -8.48
N SER A 117 11.87 25.09 -7.82
CA SER A 117 10.42 24.99 -7.60
C SER A 117 9.61 24.86 -8.90
N ILE A 118 10.10 25.46 -10.00
CA ILE A 118 9.44 25.44 -11.31
C ILE A 118 9.41 24.04 -11.94
N VAL A 119 10.37 23.17 -11.59
CA VAL A 119 10.42 21.77 -12.06
C VAL A 119 9.76 20.84 -11.04
N SER A 120 10.09 20.99 -9.76
CA SER A 120 9.61 20.07 -8.71
C SER A 120 8.10 20.16 -8.49
N THR A 121 7.49 21.35 -8.61
CA THR A 121 6.05 21.54 -8.40
C THR A 121 5.18 20.80 -9.43
N PRO A 122 5.35 20.97 -10.75
CA PRO A 122 4.53 20.25 -11.73
C PRO A 122 4.74 18.73 -11.67
N ILE A 123 5.99 18.27 -11.45
CA ILE A 123 6.27 16.84 -11.33
C ILE A 123 5.59 16.24 -10.10
N ARG A 124 5.59 16.93 -8.95
CA ARG A 124 4.83 16.49 -7.77
C ARG A 124 3.32 16.47 -8.02
N GLY A 125 2.80 17.42 -8.80
CA GLY A 125 1.42 17.42 -9.27
C GLY A 125 1.10 16.17 -10.10
N PHE A 126 1.96 15.85 -11.07
CA PHE A 126 1.82 14.63 -11.88
C PHE A 126 1.87 13.35 -11.03
N ILE A 127 2.83 13.24 -10.10
CA ILE A 127 2.92 12.10 -9.17
C ILE A 127 1.64 11.99 -8.34
N ALA A 128 1.10 13.10 -7.84
CA ALA A 128 -0.16 13.11 -7.10
C ALA A 128 -1.33 12.62 -7.95
N LEU A 129 -1.41 13.02 -9.23
CA LEU A 129 -2.42 12.52 -10.16
C LEU A 129 -2.30 11.01 -10.38
N CYS A 130 -1.09 10.48 -10.57
CA CYS A 130 -0.88 9.03 -10.71
C CYS A 130 -1.36 8.24 -9.48
N ARG A 131 -1.25 8.82 -8.28
CA ARG A 131 -1.70 8.19 -7.02
C ARG A 131 -3.21 8.25 -6.79
N SER A 132 -3.91 9.18 -7.42
CA SER A 132 -5.34 9.39 -7.19
C SER A 132 -6.20 8.23 -7.74
N PHE A 133 -5.71 7.52 -8.75
CA PHE A 133 -6.46 6.45 -9.39
C PHE A 133 -6.07 5.07 -8.85
N HIS A 134 -7.08 4.25 -8.56
CA HIS A 134 -6.87 2.85 -8.23
C HIS A 134 -6.37 2.07 -9.46
N PRO A 135 -5.46 1.09 -9.34
CA PRO A 135 -4.90 0.36 -10.48
C PRO A 135 -5.97 -0.30 -11.38
N VAL A 136 -7.08 -0.75 -10.82
CA VAL A 136 -8.19 -1.33 -11.61
C VAL A 136 -8.80 -0.32 -12.58
N ILE A 137 -8.96 0.94 -12.17
CA ILE A 137 -9.50 2.00 -13.04
C ILE A 137 -8.53 2.24 -14.21
N ILE A 138 -7.24 2.31 -13.91
CA ILE A 138 -6.19 2.49 -14.92
C ILE A 138 -6.12 1.27 -15.86
N ALA A 139 -6.31 0.06 -15.34
CA ALA A 139 -6.40 -1.16 -16.15
C ALA A 139 -7.53 -1.09 -17.16
N ILE A 140 -8.72 -0.65 -16.76
CA ILE A 140 -9.85 -0.50 -17.69
C ILE A 140 -9.50 0.49 -18.81
N LEU A 141 -8.82 1.59 -18.50
CA LEU A 141 -8.38 2.56 -19.51
C LEU A 141 -7.36 1.95 -20.49
N PHE A 142 -6.34 1.25 -20.00
CA PHE A 142 -5.34 0.64 -20.87
C PHE A 142 -5.86 -0.56 -21.65
N VAL A 143 -6.76 -1.36 -21.08
CA VAL A 143 -7.46 -2.44 -21.81
C VAL A 143 -8.30 -1.84 -22.95
N LYS A 144 -8.96 -0.70 -22.72
CA LYS A 144 -9.69 0.00 -23.79
C LYS A 144 -8.77 0.63 -24.83
N ALA A 145 -7.59 1.11 -24.43
CA ALA A 145 -6.66 1.79 -25.33
C ALA A 145 -5.82 0.83 -26.17
N VAL A 146 -5.33 -0.27 -25.60
CA VAL A 146 -4.38 -1.21 -26.24
C VAL A 146 -4.99 -2.59 -26.50
N GLY A 147 -6.09 -2.92 -25.82
CA GLY A 147 -6.73 -4.23 -25.90
C GLY A 147 -6.45 -5.12 -24.69
N PHE A 148 -7.06 -6.30 -24.69
CA PHE A 148 -6.88 -7.32 -23.66
C PHE A 148 -5.47 -7.93 -23.68
N GLY A 149 -4.97 -8.31 -22.50
CA GLY A 149 -3.72 -9.06 -22.35
C GLY A 149 -2.63 -8.35 -21.54
N ALA A 150 -1.49 -9.03 -21.40
CA ALA A 150 -0.39 -8.63 -20.50
C ALA A 150 0.12 -7.19 -20.69
N LEU A 151 0.14 -6.67 -21.92
CA LEU A 151 0.62 -5.32 -22.19
C LEU A 151 -0.19 -4.26 -21.43
N ALA A 152 -1.52 -4.39 -21.42
CA ALA A 152 -2.39 -3.48 -20.65
C ALA A 152 -2.09 -3.57 -19.15
N GLY A 153 -1.82 -4.78 -18.63
CA GLY A 153 -1.42 -5.00 -17.24
C GLY A 153 -0.09 -4.33 -16.90
N ILE A 154 0.91 -4.48 -17.78
CA ILE A 154 2.23 -3.87 -17.62
C ILE A 154 2.09 -2.35 -17.53
N LEU A 155 1.44 -1.71 -18.50
CA LEU A 155 1.27 -0.25 -18.52
C LEU A 155 0.53 0.27 -17.29
N THR A 156 -0.51 -0.45 -16.88
CA THR A 156 -1.28 -0.13 -15.67
C THR A 156 -0.39 -0.11 -14.44
N LEU A 157 0.37 -1.19 -14.23
CA LEU A 157 1.20 -1.32 -13.05
C LEU A 157 2.41 -0.40 -13.10
N VAL A 158 2.95 -0.07 -14.28
CA VAL A 158 3.96 0.99 -14.44
C VAL A 158 3.41 2.33 -13.97
N PHE A 159 2.22 2.71 -14.45
CA PHE A 159 1.59 3.97 -14.09
C PHE A 159 1.29 4.05 -12.58
N ALA A 160 0.77 2.97 -11.99
CA ALA A 160 0.53 2.88 -10.56
C ALA A 160 1.85 2.94 -9.74
N SER A 161 2.90 2.26 -10.21
CA SER A 161 4.22 2.25 -9.56
C SER A 161 4.83 3.65 -9.53
N ILE A 162 4.66 4.45 -10.59
CA ILE A 162 5.15 5.84 -10.66
C ILE A 162 4.60 6.68 -9.52
N GLY A 163 3.30 6.62 -9.27
CA GLY A 163 2.68 7.39 -8.20
C GLY A 163 3.26 7.07 -6.82
N PHE A 164 3.54 5.80 -6.54
CA PHE A 164 4.04 5.37 -5.24
C PHE A 164 5.55 5.61 -5.08
N ILE A 165 6.37 5.04 -5.97
CA ILE A 165 7.83 5.01 -5.82
C ILE A 165 8.45 6.38 -6.05
N ALA A 166 8.00 7.16 -7.03
CA ALA A 166 8.57 8.48 -7.29
C ALA A 166 8.39 9.41 -6.07
N LYS A 167 7.24 9.29 -5.39
CA LYS A 167 6.96 10.06 -4.17
C LYS A 167 7.90 9.67 -3.02
N LEU A 168 8.02 8.38 -2.74
CA LEU A 168 8.88 7.90 -1.65
C LEU A 168 10.37 8.18 -1.92
N PHE A 169 10.78 8.08 -3.18
CA PHE A 169 12.15 8.41 -3.57
C PHE A 169 12.43 9.90 -3.44
N ALA A 170 11.50 10.78 -3.84
CA ALA A 170 11.62 12.22 -3.63
C ALA A 170 11.73 12.57 -2.14
N GLU A 171 10.90 11.96 -1.28
CA GLU A 171 10.97 12.14 0.18
C GLU A 171 12.29 11.63 0.75
N ALA A 172 12.78 10.48 0.27
CA ALA A 172 14.07 9.95 0.69
C ALA A 172 15.23 10.88 0.33
N ILE A 173 15.18 11.53 -0.84
CA ILE A 173 16.15 12.55 -1.24
C ILE A 173 15.99 13.83 -0.39
N GLU A 174 14.76 14.24 -0.08
CA GLU A 174 14.49 15.41 0.76
C GLU A 174 15.02 15.26 2.20
N GLU A 175 15.12 14.03 2.71
CA GLU A 175 15.60 13.71 4.07
C GLU A 175 17.11 13.54 4.22
N ILE A 176 17.91 13.61 3.13
CA ILE A 176 19.36 13.40 3.21
C ILE A 176 20.09 14.54 3.95
N SER A 177 21.29 14.25 4.45
CA SER A 177 22.17 15.30 4.95
C SER A 177 22.77 16.11 3.80
N PHE A 178 22.70 17.43 3.90
CA PHE A 178 23.30 18.34 2.91
C PHE A 178 24.81 18.52 3.04
N LYS A 179 25.41 18.15 4.17
CA LYS A 179 26.87 18.35 4.39
C LYS A 179 27.73 17.64 3.33
N PRO A 180 27.50 16.36 2.99
CA PRO A 180 28.24 15.69 1.91
C PRO A 180 27.97 16.32 0.54
N VAL A 181 26.74 16.80 0.31
CA VAL A 181 26.33 17.44 -0.95
C VAL A 181 27.11 18.74 -1.18
N GLU A 182 27.19 19.59 -0.16
CA GLU A 182 27.95 20.85 -0.21
C GLU A 182 29.46 20.61 -0.35
N ALA A 183 30.00 19.61 0.36
CA ALA A 183 31.41 19.25 0.27
C ALA A 183 31.82 18.84 -1.16
N ILE A 184 31.02 17.98 -1.82
CA ILE A 184 31.30 17.58 -3.22
C ILE A 184 31.05 18.74 -4.19
N LYS A 185 30.03 19.59 -3.96
CA LYS A 185 29.82 20.79 -4.77
C LYS A 185 31.01 21.76 -4.69
N ALA A 186 31.62 21.90 -3.52
CA ALA A 186 32.77 22.79 -3.30
C ALA A 186 34.02 22.38 -4.08
N THR A 187 34.14 21.11 -4.49
CA THR A 187 35.25 20.66 -5.36
C THR A 187 35.05 21.01 -6.83
N GLY A 188 33.95 21.69 -7.20
CA GLY A 188 33.60 22.00 -8.59
C GLY A 188 32.98 20.81 -9.35
N ALA A 189 32.51 19.78 -8.63
CA ALA A 189 31.91 18.61 -9.25
C ALA A 189 30.60 18.95 -9.99
N SER A 190 30.35 18.27 -11.12
CA SER A 190 29.11 18.43 -11.88
C SER A 190 27.90 17.94 -11.07
N PHE A 191 26.70 18.39 -11.47
CA PHE A 191 25.46 17.99 -10.80
C PHE A 191 25.25 16.46 -10.78
N VAL A 192 25.63 15.77 -11.85
CA VAL A 192 25.55 14.30 -11.93
C VAL A 192 26.50 13.64 -10.92
N SER A 193 27.72 14.16 -10.77
CA SER A 193 28.67 13.67 -9.77
C SER A 193 28.15 13.87 -8.35
N VAL A 194 27.51 15.01 -8.07
CA VAL A 194 26.87 15.25 -6.76
C VAL A 194 25.77 14.21 -6.48
N ILE A 195 24.94 13.89 -7.47
CA ILE A 195 23.92 12.85 -7.31
C ILE A 195 24.56 11.49 -7.03
N LEU A 196 25.51 11.06 -7.86
CA LEU A 196 26.09 9.72 -7.77
C LEU A 196 26.92 9.52 -6.49
N TYR A 197 27.64 10.53 -6.02
CA TYR A 197 28.60 10.38 -4.92
C TYR A 197 28.13 10.98 -3.58
N ALA A 198 27.22 11.96 -3.56
CA ALA A 198 26.68 12.48 -2.29
C ALA A 198 25.26 11.99 -2.00
N VAL A 199 24.38 11.89 -3.01
CA VAL A 199 22.95 11.61 -2.79
C VAL A 199 22.67 10.10 -2.81
N MET A 200 23.03 9.42 -3.90
CA MET A 200 22.72 8.01 -4.11
C MET A 200 23.17 7.10 -2.95
N PRO A 201 24.38 7.25 -2.37
CA PRO A 201 24.82 6.40 -1.27
C PRO A 201 23.92 6.54 -0.02
N GLN A 202 23.34 7.72 0.23
CA GLN A 202 22.47 7.96 1.39
C GLN A 202 21.08 7.33 1.21
N VAL A 203 20.57 7.24 -0.02
CA VAL A 203 19.21 6.75 -0.32
C VAL A 203 19.16 5.31 -0.81
N PHE A 204 20.30 4.70 -1.13
CA PHE A 204 20.39 3.38 -1.78
C PHE A 204 19.69 2.27 -1.00
N THR A 205 19.91 2.19 0.32
CA THR A 205 19.28 1.15 1.17
C THR A 205 17.76 1.27 1.18
N ARG A 206 17.23 2.50 1.24
CA ARG A 206 15.77 2.74 1.16
C ARG A 206 15.22 2.35 -0.21
N PHE A 207 15.98 2.64 -1.27
CA PHE A 207 15.59 2.30 -2.64
C PHE A 207 15.46 0.78 -2.85
N ILE A 208 16.38 -0.04 -2.31
CA ILE A 208 16.24 -1.50 -2.35
C ILE A 208 14.94 -1.93 -1.66
N GLY A 209 14.64 -1.35 -0.48
CA GLY A 209 13.38 -1.58 0.21
C GLY A 209 12.17 -1.28 -0.66
N PHE A 210 12.15 -0.12 -1.31
CA PHE A 210 11.08 0.30 -2.22
C PHE A 210 10.94 -0.63 -3.43
N ALA A 211 12.05 -1.02 -4.05
CA ALA A 211 12.05 -1.91 -5.21
C ALA A 211 11.51 -3.31 -4.86
N SER A 212 11.98 -3.90 -3.75
CA SER A 212 11.49 -5.20 -3.26
C SER A 212 10.01 -5.16 -2.91
N TYR A 213 9.54 -4.08 -2.28
CA TYR A 213 8.12 -3.90 -1.99
C TYR A 213 7.30 -3.73 -3.26
N GLN A 214 7.80 -2.99 -4.25
CA GLN A 214 7.08 -2.72 -5.49
C GLN A 214 6.89 -4.00 -6.31
N LEU A 215 7.91 -4.87 -6.37
CA LEU A 215 7.83 -6.15 -7.06
C LEU A 215 6.73 -7.03 -6.44
N ASP A 216 6.75 -7.15 -5.12
CA ASP A 216 5.78 -7.92 -4.35
C ASP A 216 4.34 -7.35 -4.47
N SER A 217 4.21 -6.02 -4.41
CA SER A 217 2.95 -5.31 -4.67
C SER A 217 2.44 -5.56 -6.10
N ASN A 218 3.32 -5.50 -7.11
CA ASN A 218 2.94 -5.72 -8.51
C ASN A 218 2.55 -7.18 -8.78
N LEU A 219 3.15 -8.15 -8.10
CA LEU A 219 2.72 -9.55 -8.16
C LEU A 219 1.27 -9.69 -7.69
N ARG A 220 0.92 -9.12 -6.53
CA ARG A 220 -0.47 -9.15 -6.03
C ARG A 220 -1.42 -8.39 -6.93
N ASN A 221 -1.03 -7.19 -7.36
CA ASN A 221 -1.87 -6.34 -8.20
C ASN A 221 -2.09 -6.94 -9.58
N SER A 222 -1.14 -7.72 -10.13
CA SER A 222 -1.28 -8.39 -11.43
C SER A 222 -2.51 -9.29 -11.50
N THR A 223 -2.84 -9.99 -10.41
CA THR A 223 -4.04 -10.83 -10.33
C THR A 223 -5.30 -9.97 -10.33
N MET A 224 -5.32 -8.85 -9.60
CA MET A 224 -6.49 -7.96 -9.57
C MET A 224 -6.73 -7.27 -10.91
N VAL A 225 -5.69 -6.77 -11.57
CA VAL A 225 -5.84 -6.16 -12.91
C VAL A 225 -6.14 -7.22 -13.98
N GLY A 226 -5.69 -8.46 -13.79
CA GLY A 226 -6.01 -9.57 -14.69
C GLY A 226 -7.51 -9.85 -14.79
N ILE A 227 -8.24 -9.70 -13.69
CA ILE A 227 -9.71 -9.87 -13.64
C ILE A 227 -10.43 -8.92 -14.59
N VAL A 228 -9.92 -7.70 -14.78
CA VAL A 228 -10.52 -6.71 -15.69
C VAL A 228 -10.00 -6.81 -17.13
N GLY A 229 -9.26 -7.89 -17.45
CA GLY A 229 -8.83 -8.18 -18.82
C GLY A 229 -7.36 -7.89 -19.11
N ALA A 230 -6.56 -7.59 -18.08
CA ALA A 230 -5.13 -7.28 -18.24
C ALA A 230 -4.22 -8.53 -18.35
N GLY A 231 -4.80 -9.73 -18.50
CA GLY A 231 -4.08 -10.99 -18.66
C GLY A 231 -3.70 -11.69 -17.35
N GLY A 232 -2.95 -12.79 -17.45
CA GLY A 232 -2.44 -13.55 -16.31
C GLY A 232 -3.50 -14.35 -15.53
N LEU A 233 -3.13 -14.77 -14.31
CA LEU A 233 -3.96 -15.61 -13.45
C LEU A 233 -5.30 -14.96 -13.10
N GLY A 234 -5.37 -13.63 -13.05
CA GLY A 234 -6.61 -12.90 -12.79
C GLY A 234 -7.66 -13.13 -13.87
N GLY A 235 -7.26 -13.16 -15.15
CA GLY A 235 -8.17 -13.40 -16.26
C GLY A 235 -8.66 -14.85 -16.28
N THR A 236 -7.77 -15.80 -15.99
CA THR A 236 -8.12 -17.21 -15.81
C THR A 236 -9.10 -17.41 -14.66
N LEU A 237 -8.83 -16.79 -13.50
CA LEU A 237 -9.68 -16.83 -12.32
C LEU A 237 -11.07 -16.31 -12.63
N PHE A 238 -11.16 -15.15 -13.28
CA PHE A 238 -12.44 -14.55 -13.63
C PHE A 238 -13.23 -15.43 -14.62
N SER A 239 -12.54 -16.01 -15.61
CA SER A 239 -13.17 -16.90 -16.59
C SER A 239 -13.69 -18.19 -15.95
N ALA A 240 -12.92 -18.79 -15.04
CA ALA A 240 -13.33 -19.98 -14.29
C ALA A 240 -14.53 -19.69 -13.37
N PHE A 241 -14.49 -18.54 -12.69
CA PHE A 241 -15.57 -18.08 -11.82
C PHE A 241 -16.87 -17.86 -12.60
N GLN A 242 -16.82 -17.25 -13.79
CA GLN A 242 -18.00 -17.07 -14.65
C GLN A 242 -18.57 -18.39 -15.19
N ARG A 243 -17.75 -19.45 -15.28
CA ARG A 243 -18.18 -20.78 -15.69
C ARG A 243 -18.71 -21.65 -14.55
N PHE A 244 -18.67 -21.15 -13.32
CA PHE A 244 -19.01 -21.91 -12.11
C PHE A 244 -18.08 -23.11 -11.85
N ASP A 245 -16.86 -23.11 -12.40
CA ASP A 245 -15.81 -24.12 -12.19
C ASP A 245 -15.10 -23.88 -10.83
N TYR A 246 -15.83 -24.04 -9.73
CA TYR A 246 -15.36 -23.65 -8.39
C TYR A 246 -14.19 -24.48 -7.85
N ASP A 247 -14.08 -25.73 -8.26
CA ASP A 247 -12.95 -26.62 -8.02
C ASP A 247 -11.65 -26.08 -8.64
N PHE A 248 -11.73 -25.56 -9.86
CA PHE A 248 -10.61 -24.93 -10.54
C PHE A 248 -10.31 -23.53 -9.99
N VAL A 249 -11.34 -22.76 -9.61
CA VAL A 249 -11.17 -21.49 -8.89
C VAL A 249 -10.36 -21.71 -7.60
N ALA A 250 -10.67 -22.76 -6.83
CA ALA A 250 -9.93 -23.11 -5.63
C ALA A 250 -8.45 -23.42 -5.92
N ALA A 251 -8.16 -24.20 -6.97
CA ALA A 251 -6.80 -24.48 -7.42
C ALA A 251 -6.02 -23.21 -7.83
N ILE A 252 -6.67 -22.28 -8.54
CA ILE A 252 -6.07 -20.99 -8.92
C ILE A 252 -5.76 -20.15 -7.67
N LEU A 253 -6.68 -20.07 -6.71
CA LEU A 253 -6.48 -19.32 -5.47
C LEU A 253 -5.31 -19.87 -4.65
N ILE A 254 -5.23 -21.19 -4.47
CA ILE A 254 -4.10 -21.85 -3.80
C ILE A 254 -2.79 -21.51 -4.53
N THR A 255 -2.79 -21.55 -5.86
CA THR A 255 -1.62 -21.23 -6.69
C THR A 255 -1.18 -19.77 -6.51
N ILE A 256 -2.11 -18.82 -6.51
CA ILE A 256 -1.82 -17.39 -6.29
C ILE A 256 -1.24 -17.17 -4.88
N ILE A 257 -1.86 -17.76 -3.85
CA ILE A 257 -1.39 -17.63 -2.47
C ILE A 257 0.03 -18.21 -2.34
N ALA A 258 0.27 -19.41 -2.88
CA ALA A 258 1.60 -20.02 -2.86
C ALA A 258 2.64 -19.15 -3.59
N LEU A 259 2.30 -18.60 -4.76
CA LEU A 259 3.18 -17.70 -5.51
C LEU A 259 3.56 -16.45 -4.69
N ILE A 260 2.58 -15.79 -4.07
CA ILE A 260 2.82 -14.59 -3.27
C ILE A 260 3.68 -14.91 -2.04
N LEU A 261 3.39 -16.00 -1.33
CA LEU A 261 4.17 -16.42 -0.16
C LEU A 261 5.62 -16.75 -0.52
N VAL A 262 5.84 -17.46 -1.64
CA VAL A 262 7.20 -17.74 -2.13
C VAL A 262 7.91 -16.45 -2.55
N GLY A 263 7.22 -15.55 -3.24
CA GLY A 263 7.75 -14.23 -3.62
C GLY A 263 8.16 -13.38 -2.41
N GLU A 264 7.33 -13.34 -1.38
CA GLU A 264 7.60 -12.62 -0.13
C GLU A 264 8.80 -13.24 0.62
N PHE A 265 8.87 -14.57 0.69
CA PHE A 265 9.99 -15.27 1.31
C PHE A 265 11.32 -14.95 0.61
N LEU A 266 11.36 -15.00 -0.72
CA LEU A 266 12.54 -14.65 -1.52
C LEU A 266 12.93 -13.18 -1.32
N SER A 267 11.96 -12.27 -1.34
CA SER A 267 12.17 -10.83 -1.11
C SER A 267 12.78 -10.55 0.27
N ASN A 268 12.31 -11.26 1.29
CA ASN A 268 12.85 -11.16 2.65
C ASN A 268 14.28 -11.68 2.78
N ILE A 269 14.66 -12.73 2.03
CA ILE A 269 16.05 -13.20 2.00
C ILE A 269 16.96 -12.13 1.40
N VAL A 270 16.57 -11.57 0.25
CA VAL A 270 17.34 -10.50 -0.41
C VAL A 270 17.54 -9.32 0.53
N ARG A 271 16.50 -8.90 1.26
CA ARG A 271 16.59 -7.81 2.25
C ARG A 271 17.47 -8.09 3.46
N ARG A 272 17.77 -9.34 3.80
CA ARG A 272 18.70 -9.63 4.92
C ARG A 272 20.16 -9.52 4.50
N ILE A 273 20.45 -9.59 3.20
CA ILE A 273 21.80 -9.55 2.67
C ILE A 273 22.31 -8.10 2.54
N PHE A 274 21.40 -7.14 2.33
CA PHE A 274 21.68 -5.72 2.18
C PHE A 274 21.28 -4.92 3.43
#